data_AF-A0AA38M029-F1
#
_entry.id   AF-A0AA38M029-F1
#
_cell.length_a   1.000
_cell.length_b   1.000
_cell.length_c   1.000
_cell.angle_alpha   90.00
_cell.angle_beta   90.00
_cell.angle_gamma   90.00
#
_symmetry.space_group_name_H-M   'P 1'
#
loop_
_entity.id
_entity.type
_entity.pdbx_description
1 polymer ?
#
loop_
_entity_poly.entity_id
_entity_poly.type
_entity_poly.pdbx_seq_one_letter_code
_entity_poly.pdbx_strand_id
1 'polypeptide(L)'
;MYMAGLRPMTNAGDTVITLISGGMFMGLYMVISPALSGKMARKIIGNDKIAVGHTGGFGCAVAGVIGTGILKLSRKKELVGTETMKLPKRLEILKNNLFSLSITMIIIYMTIMMAALGVSGLAAFDKDGGGSLLGNVNDQVSYNVGNAIVFAFIQALTFVSGIQIIMFGVKMFLEELVPAFAGIATKLIKGSKAGVEVQAFWPAAPNATILGMLSSFSGGLVTFGILSAIHFSVDVSTARYFPMVLPELFPHLFIGGTAAVFGNKNGGIMGAIFGPFIIGFA
;
A
#
# COMPACT_ATOMS: atom_id res chain seq x y z
N MET A 1 20.92 -15.08 -16.52
CA MET A 1 20.47 -13.93 -15.69
C MET A 1 19.96 -14.52 -14.38
N TYR A 2 20.60 -14.20 -13.25
CA TYR A 2 20.15 -14.68 -11.94
C TYR A 2 18.91 -13.87 -11.53
N MET A 3 17.75 -14.50 -11.44
CA MET A 3 16.60 -13.89 -10.76
C MET A 3 16.76 -14.13 -9.25
N ALA A 4 16.88 -13.06 -8.48
CA ALA A 4 16.87 -13.10 -7.01
C ALA A 4 17.88 -14.07 -6.35
N GLY A 5 19.09 -14.20 -6.91
CA GLY A 5 20.15 -15.02 -6.31
C GLY A 5 19.99 -16.54 -6.45
N LEU A 6 18.93 -17.01 -7.13
CA LEU A 6 18.77 -18.43 -7.46
C LEU A 6 19.52 -18.74 -8.76
N ARG A 7 20.26 -19.86 -8.78
CA ARG A 7 20.90 -20.36 -10.01
C ARG A 7 19.82 -20.53 -11.08
N PRO A 8 20.07 -20.09 -12.33
CA PRO A 8 19.13 -20.37 -13.42
C PRO A 8 18.89 -21.88 -13.50
N MET A 9 17.65 -22.29 -13.77
CA MET A 9 17.29 -23.70 -13.92
C MET A 9 18.06 -24.26 -15.11
N THR A 10 19.08 -25.07 -14.84
CA THR A 10 20.02 -25.54 -15.88
C THR A 10 19.65 -26.91 -16.42
N ASN A 11 18.80 -27.65 -15.72
CA ASN A 11 18.36 -28.99 -16.11
C ASN A 11 16.92 -29.24 -15.63
N ALA A 12 16.32 -30.33 -16.12
CA ALA A 12 14.95 -30.71 -15.77
C ALA A 12 14.75 -31.04 -14.28
N GLY A 13 15.80 -31.49 -13.58
CA GLY A 13 15.77 -31.76 -12.13
C GLY A 13 15.62 -30.48 -11.31
N ASP A 14 16.38 -29.43 -11.66
CA ASP A 14 16.26 -28.10 -11.06
C ASP A 14 14.83 -27.58 -11.20
N THR A 15 14.22 -27.78 -12.38
CA THR A 15 12.84 -27.39 -12.66
C THR A 15 11.84 -28.04 -11.72
N VAL A 16 11.95 -29.36 -11.54
CA VAL A 16 11.04 -30.10 -10.66
C VAL A 16 11.21 -29.65 -9.21
N ILE A 17 12.45 -29.46 -8.76
CA ILE A 17 12.74 -28.99 -7.40
C ILE A 17 12.14 -27.60 -7.17
N THR A 18 12.35 -26.65 -8.08
CA THR A 18 11.79 -25.29 -7.97
C THR A 18 10.27 -25.30 -8.01
N LEU A 19 9.67 -26.11 -8.88
CA LEU A 19 8.21 -26.21 -8.98
C LEU A 19 7.59 -26.73 -7.68
N ILE A 20 8.13 -27.82 -7.13
CA ILE A 20 7.61 -28.44 -5.91
C ILE A 20 7.88 -27.54 -4.71
N SER A 21 9.12 -27.09 -4.51
CA SER A 21 9.49 -26.27 -3.36
C SER A 21 8.82 -24.90 -3.37
N GLY A 22 8.82 -24.21 -4.52
CA GLY A 22 8.17 -22.92 -4.70
C GLY A 22 6.64 -23.04 -4.58
N GLY A 23 6.05 -24.07 -5.18
CA GLY A 23 4.61 -24.35 -5.06
C GLY A 23 4.18 -24.66 -3.63
N MET A 24 4.94 -25.49 -2.90
CA MET A 24 4.67 -25.79 -1.49
C MET A 24 4.83 -24.54 -0.61
N PHE A 25 5.91 -23.77 -0.80
CA PHE A 25 6.14 -22.56 -0.02
C PHE A 25 5.05 -21.52 -0.26
N MET A 26 4.69 -21.28 -1.53
CA MET A 26 3.63 -20.34 -1.89
C MET A 26 2.26 -20.82 -1.41
N GLY A 27 1.96 -22.10 -1.55
CA GLY A 27 0.72 -22.70 -1.04
C GLY A 27 0.60 -22.55 0.48
N LEU A 28 1.67 -22.83 1.22
CA LEU A 28 1.70 -22.64 2.67
C LEU A 28 1.53 -21.16 3.03
N TYR A 29 2.21 -20.26 2.33
CA TYR A 29 2.08 -18.82 2.51
C TYR A 29 0.62 -18.36 2.29
N MET A 30 -0.02 -18.81 1.21
CA MET A 30 -1.41 -18.48 0.86
C MET A 30 -2.44 -19.04 1.84
N VAL A 31 -2.08 -19.98 2.71
CA VAL A 31 -2.94 -20.48 3.81
C VAL A 31 -2.66 -19.72 5.11
N ILE A 32 -1.39 -19.55 5.46
CA ILE A 32 -0.97 -18.94 6.74
C ILE A 32 -1.26 -17.43 6.75
N SER A 33 -0.97 -16.72 5.67
CA SER A 33 -1.11 -15.26 5.59
C SER A 33 -2.56 -14.77 5.82
N PRO A 34 -3.58 -15.35 5.15
CA PRO A 34 -4.98 -15.01 5.43
C PRO A 34 -5.44 -15.45 6.83
N ALA A 35 -4.91 -16.56 7.36
CA ALA A 35 -5.26 -17.04 8.70
C ALA A 35 -4.79 -16.07 9.79
N LEU A 36 -3.57 -15.55 9.67
CA LEU A 36 -2.99 -14.58 10.61
C LEU A 36 -3.72 -13.23 10.58
N SER A 37 -4.08 -12.75 9.40
CA SER A 37 -4.81 -11.50 9.22
C SER A 37 -6.31 -11.62 9.53
N GLY A 38 -6.87 -12.84 9.50
CA GLY A 38 -8.30 -13.11 9.57
C GLY A 38 -9.03 -12.57 10.79
N LYS A 39 -8.41 -12.61 11.98
CA LYS A 39 -9.01 -12.04 13.20
C LYS A 39 -9.18 -10.52 13.10
N MET A 40 -8.21 -9.84 12.49
CA MET A 40 -8.28 -8.39 12.30
C MET A 40 -9.23 -8.03 11.16
N ALA A 41 -9.15 -8.77 10.05
CA ALA A 41 -10.08 -8.64 8.91
C ALA A 41 -11.54 -8.70 9.37
N ARG A 42 -11.90 -9.67 10.22
CA ARG A 42 -13.23 -9.79 10.81
C ARG A 42 -13.65 -8.57 11.63
N LYS A 43 -12.74 -8.00 12.42
CA LYS A 43 -13.01 -6.80 13.22
C LYS A 43 -13.22 -5.55 12.34
N ILE A 44 -12.51 -5.45 11.22
CA ILE A 44 -12.61 -4.32 10.30
C ILE A 44 -13.95 -4.38 9.56
N ILE A 45 -14.26 -5.53 8.97
CA ILE A 45 -15.42 -5.72 8.10
C ILE A 45 -16.71 -5.97 8.90
N GLY A 46 -16.61 -6.47 10.13
CA GLY A 46 -17.75 -6.78 10.99
C GLY A 46 -18.42 -8.12 10.71
N ASN A 47 -17.91 -8.90 9.76
CA ASN A 47 -18.34 -10.27 9.47
C ASN A 47 -17.14 -11.18 9.17
N ASP A 48 -17.36 -12.49 9.13
CA ASP A 48 -16.31 -13.50 8.92
C ASP A 48 -16.31 -14.13 7.53
N LYS A 49 -16.82 -13.42 6.51
CA LYS A 49 -17.05 -13.99 5.17
C LYS A 49 -15.87 -13.79 4.21
N ILE A 50 -15.00 -12.84 4.48
CA ILE A 50 -13.84 -12.50 3.64
C ILE A 50 -12.53 -12.52 4.43
N ALA A 51 -11.43 -12.81 3.74
CA ALA A 51 -10.07 -12.81 4.26
C ALA A 51 -9.11 -12.11 3.29
N VAL A 52 -7.93 -11.68 3.76
CA VAL A 52 -6.93 -11.03 2.90
C VAL A 52 -6.22 -12.08 2.06
N GLY A 53 -6.45 -12.08 0.75
CA GLY A 53 -5.87 -13.01 -0.22
C GLY A 53 -4.71 -12.41 -1.01
N HIS A 54 -3.75 -11.75 -0.34
CA HIS A 54 -2.61 -11.08 -1.00
C HIS A 54 -1.28 -11.46 -0.34
N THR A 55 -0.21 -11.42 -1.12
CA THR A 55 1.21 -11.53 -0.68
C THR A 55 1.67 -10.50 0.37
N GLY A 56 0.88 -9.45 0.66
CA GLY A 56 1.14 -8.53 1.76
C GLY A 56 0.27 -8.77 2.99
N GLY A 57 -0.54 -9.84 3.02
CA GLY A 57 -1.46 -10.16 4.11
C GLY A 57 -0.75 -10.37 5.46
N PHE A 58 0.46 -10.94 5.44
CA PHE A 58 1.30 -11.08 6.63
C PHE A 58 1.69 -9.72 7.21
N GLY A 59 2.12 -8.77 6.37
CA GLY A 59 2.42 -7.41 6.79
C GLY A 59 1.21 -6.69 7.38
N CYS A 60 0.02 -6.90 6.79
CA CYS A 60 -1.23 -6.38 7.35
C CYS A 60 -1.55 -6.97 8.73
N ALA A 61 -1.29 -8.27 8.94
CA ALA A 61 -1.44 -8.92 10.24
C ALA A 61 -0.48 -8.32 11.28
N VAL A 62 0.80 -8.13 10.92
CA VAL A 62 1.81 -7.50 11.77
C VAL A 62 1.40 -6.07 12.14
N ALA A 63 0.93 -5.26 11.18
CA ALA A 63 0.42 -3.92 11.45
C ALA A 63 -0.78 -3.92 12.42
N GLY A 64 -1.69 -4.89 12.29
CA GLY A 64 -2.78 -5.09 13.24
C GLY A 64 -2.30 -5.48 14.65
N VAL A 65 -1.25 -6.28 14.76
CA VAL A 65 -0.61 -6.63 16.04
C VAL A 65 0.05 -5.39 16.66
N ILE A 66 0.78 -4.59 15.87
CA ILE A 66 1.38 -3.32 16.30
C ILE A 66 0.29 -2.39 16.85
N GLY A 67 -0.81 -2.20 16.11
CA GLY A 67 -1.94 -1.39 16.58
C GLY A 67 -2.53 -1.90 17.89
N THR A 68 -2.62 -3.23 18.07
CA THR A 68 -3.07 -3.84 19.34
C THR A 68 -2.07 -3.61 20.48
N GLY A 69 -0.76 -3.64 20.19
CA GLY A 69 0.30 -3.31 21.14
C GLY A 69 0.22 -1.86 21.61
N ILE A 70 0.02 -0.92 20.68
CA ILE A 70 -0.15 0.51 20.96
C ILE A 70 -1.35 0.74 21.88
N LEU A 71 -2.48 0.07 21.64
CA LEU A 71 -3.65 0.16 22.52
C LEU A 71 -3.34 -0.28 23.95
N LYS A 72 -2.66 -1.43 24.10
CA LYS A 72 -2.25 -1.96 25.42
C LYS A 72 -1.30 -1.01 26.15
N LEU A 73 -0.33 -0.44 25.45
CA LEU A 73 0.65 0.52 26.00
C LEU A 73 -0.04 1.82 26.46
N SER A 74 -1.03 2.29 25.71
CA SER A 74 -1.80 3.48 26.02
C SER A 74 -2.66 3.35 27.30
N ARG A 75 -2.97 2.11 27.73
CA ARG A 75 -3.89 1.80 28.85
C ARG A 75 -5.28 2.42 28.71
N LYS A 76 -5.67 2.81 27.49
CA LYS A 76 -7.00 3.34 27.17
C LYS A 76 -7.91 2.22 26.66
N LYS A 77 -9.22 2.39 26.86
CA LYS A 77 -10.23 1.46 26.34
C LYS A 77 -10.30 1.48 24.82
N GLU A 78 -10.13 2.67 24.23
CA GLU A 78 -10.14 2.89 22.78
C GLU A 78 -9.22 4.06 22.45
N LEU A 79 -8.60 4.01 21.27
CA LEU A 79 -7.78 5.08 20.71
C LEU A 79 -8.55 5.78 19.60
N VAL A 80 -8.33 7.08 19.46
CA VAL A 80 -8.96 7.86 18.39
C VAL A 80 -8.42 7.38 17.05
N GLY A 81 -9.31 6.77 16.25
CA GLY A 81 -9.01 6.38 14.88
C GLY A 81 -9.14 7.55 13.91
N THR A 82 -8.51 7.39 12.75
CA THR A 82 -8.50 8.40 11.66
C THR A 82 -9.91 8.87 11.29
N GLU A 83 -10.88 7.94 11.21
CA GLU A 83 -12.27 8.23 10.82
C GLU A 83 -13.10 8.88 11.94
N THR A 84 -12.63 8.82 13.18
CA THR A 84 -13.38 9.24 14.37
C THR A 84 -12.82 10.51 15.02
N MET A 85 -11.79 11.11 14.42
CA MET A 85 -11.14 12.30 14.95
C MET A 85 -12.11 13.50 14.98
N LYS A 86 -12.20 14.16 16.14
CA LYS A 86 -12.94 15.42 16.27
C LYS A 86 -12.07 16.58 15.80
N LEU A 87 -12.38 17.13 14.64
CA LEU A 87 -11.72 18.30 14.08
C LEU A 87 -12.39 19.61 14.54
N PRO A 88 -11.64 20.72 14.70
CA PRO A 88 -12.22 22.03 14.96
C PRO A 88 -13.13 22.47 13.80
N LYS A 89 -14.13 23.31 14.06
CA LYS A 89 -15.15 23.71 13.06
C LYS A 89 -14.57 24.17 11.71
N ARG A 90 -13.42 24.84 11.69
CA ARG A 90 -12.75 25.30 10.45
C ARG A 90 -12.19 24.16 9.60
N LEU A 91 -11.86 23.02 10.20
CA LEU A 91 -11.30 21.83 9.55
C LEU A 91 -12.34 20.71 9.39
N GLU A 92 -13.61 20.97 9.75
CA GLU A 92 -14.67 19.96 9.71
C GLU A 92 -14.91 19.43 8.29
N ILE A 93 -14.62 20.23 7.26
CA ILE A 93 -14.65 19.80 5.86
C ILE A 93 -13.70 18.63 5.56
N LEU A 94 -12.60 18.48 6.32
CA LEU A 94 -11.68 17.35 6.19
C LEU A 94 -12.26 16.03 6.73
N LYS A 95 -13.44 16.05 7.36
CA LYS A 95 -14.18 14.81 7.64
C LYS A 95 -14.75 14.19 6.38
N ASN A 96 -14.97 14.99 5.33
CA ASN A 96 -15.32 14.45 4.02
C ASN A 96 -14.07 13.79 3.44
N ASN A 97 -14.09 12.45 3.39
CA ASN A 97 -13.00 11.65 2.90
C ASN A 97 -12.54 12.08 1.50
N LEU A 98 -13.46 12.33 0.55
CA LEU A 98 -13.08 12.75 -0.80
C LEU A 98 -12.30 14.08 -0.79
N PHE A 99 -12.73 15.03 0.02
CA PHE A 99 -12.07 16.32 0.15
C PHE A 99 -10.71 16.22 0.86
N SER A 100 -10.66 15.46 1.95
CA SER A 100 -9.43 15.15 2.71
C SER A 100 -8.36 14.51 1.82
N LEU A 101 -8.77 13.49 1.04
CA LEU A 101 -7.92 12.81 0.09
C LEU A 101 -7.42 13.76 -1.00
N SER A 102 -8.30 14.59 -1.54
CA SER A 102 -7.95 15.57 -2.58
C SER A 102 -6.86 16.53 -2.10
N ILE A 103 -7.05 17.15 -0.94
CA ILE A 103 -6.04 18.06 -0.38
C ILE A 103 -4.73 17.34 -0.11
N THR A 104 -4.79 16.14 0.46
CA THR A 104 -3.59 15.36 0.79
C THR A 104 -2.79 15.06 -0.48
N MET A 105 -3.45 14.59 -1.55
CA MET A 105 -2.78 14.30 -2.81
C MET A 105 -2.26 15.56 -3.50
N ILE A 106 -2.99 16.68 -3.47
CA ILE A 106 -2.51 17.95 -4.00
C ILE A 106 -1.20 18.34 -3.30
N ILE A 107 -1.15 18.27 -1.97
CA ILE A 107 0.07 18.60 -1.22
C ILE A 107 1.23 17.69 -1.62
N ILE A 108 0.99 16.38 -1.77
CA ILE A 108 2.03 15.40 -2.13
C ILE A 108 2.56 15.66 -3.54
N TYR A 109 1.70 15.72 -4.55
CA TYR A 109 2.11 15.93 -5.93
C TYR A 109 2.80 17.29 -6.10
N MET A 110 2.33 18.33 -5.40
CA MET A 110 3.00 19.63 -5.37
C MET A 110 4.38 19.55 -4.72
N THR A 111 4.52 18.80 -3.61
CA THR A 111 5.82 18.62 -2.94
C THR A 111 6.81 17.86 -3.83
N ILE A 112 6.37 16.78 -4.48
CA ILE A 112 7.18 16.00 -5.42
C ILE A 112 7.60 16.87 -6.60
N MET A 113 6.67 17.64 -7.17
CA MET A 113 6.95 18.57 -8.26
C MET A 113 7.99 19.63 -7.85
N MET A 114 7.82 20.25 -6.68
CA MET A 114 8.78 21.24 -6.17
C MET A 114 10.16 20.64 -5.90
N ALA A 115 10.22 19.41 -5.37
CA ALA A 115 11.48 18.69 -5.19
C ALA A 115 12.16 18.38 -6.54
N ALA A 116 11.39 17.93 -7.54
CA ALA A 116 11.89 17.67 -8.88
C ALA A 116 12.43 18.95 -9.57
N LEU A 117 11.69 20.07 -9.45
CA LEU A 117 12.15 21.40 -9.89
C LEU A 117 13.44 21.83 -9.19
N GLY A 118 13.58 21.54 -7.89
CA GLY A 118 14.79 21.88 -7.13
C GLY A 118 16.03 21.10 -7.55
N VAL A 119 15.88 19.85 -7.98
CA VAL A 119 17.00 18.97 -8.36
C VAL A 119 17.39 19.13 -9.83
N SER A 120 16.42 19.12 -10.74
CA SER A 120 16.68 19.08 -12.19
C SER A 120 16.07 20.26 -12.96
N GLY A 121 15.50 21.26 -12.26
CA GLY A 121 14.83 22.38 -12.91
C GLY A 121 13.65 21.95 -13.76
N LEU A 122 13.38 22.72 -14.82
CA LEU A 122 12.33 22.42 -15.80
C LEU A 122 12.60 21.14 -16.63
N ALA A 123 13.85 20.65 -16.66
CA ALA A 123 14.21 19.42 -17.35
C ALA A 123 13.61 18.16 -16.68
N ALA A 124 13.18 18.25 -15.41
CA ALA A 124 12.44 17.18 -14.75
C ALA A 124 11.09 16.87 -15.41
N PHE A 125 10.58 17.79 -16.23
CA PHE A 125 9.28 17.70 -16.89
C PHE A 125 9.41 17.65 -18.43
N ASP A 126 10.61 17.34 -18.93
CA ASP A 126 10.87 17.17 -20.35
C ASP A 126 10.37 15.80 -20.86
N LYS A 127 10.07 15.72 -22.17
CA LYS A 127 9.40 14.63 -22.89
C LYS A 127 9.96 13.23 -22.69
N ASP A 128 11.20 13.09 -22.23
CA ASP A 128 11.90 11.80 -22.14
C ASP A 128 11.70 11.06 -20.80
N GLY A 129 10.89 11.62 -19.88
CA GLY A 129 10.44 10.96 -18.66
C GLY A 129 9.42 9.83 -18.87
N GLY A 130 9.63 8.93 -19.83
CA GLY A 130 8.95 7.62 -19.90
C GLY A 130 7.43 7.61 -20.05
N GLY A 131 6.80 8.71 -20.45
CA GLY A 131 5.35 8.85 -20.64
C GLY A 131 4.78 8.24 -21.93
N SER A 132 5.50 7.35 -22.62
CA SER A 132 5.05 6.73 -23.87
C SER A 132 3.88 5.72 -23.71
N LEU A 133 3.36 5.49 -22.50
CA LEU A 133 2.36 4.45 -22.25
C LEU A 133 0.90 4.95 -22.25
N LEU A 134 0.65 6.26 -22.28
CA LEU A 134 -0.69 6.81 -22.48
C LEU A 134 -0.63 7.83 -23.62
N GLY A 135 -0.88 7.33 -24.82
CA GLY A 135 -0.58 7.99 -26.07
C GLY A 135 -1.07 9.43 -26.18
N ASN A 136 -0.23 10.27 -26.79
CA ASN A 136 -0.62 11.39 -27.67
C ASN A 136 -1.84 12.23 -27.25
N VAL A 137 -1.92 12.64 -25.98
CA VAL A 137 -2.81 13.74 -25.59
C VAL A 137 -1.96 14.98 -25.33
N ASN A 138 -1.66 15.71 -26.43
CA ASN A 138 -1.20 17.11 -26.43
C ASN A 138 -0.02 17.44 -25.49
N ASP A 139 1.11 16.78 -25.71
CA ASP A 139 2.34 16.94 -24.94
C ASP A 139 3.15 18.19 -25.37
N GLN A 140 2.49 19.34 -25.28
CA GLN A 140 3.09 20.67 -25.27
C GLN A 140 2.97 21.20 -23.85
N VAL A 141 3.51 20.48 -22.86
CA VAL A 141 3.77 21.06 -21.55
C VAL A 141 4.86 22.12 -21.77
N SER A 142 4.46 23.34 -22.14
CA SER A 142 5.36 24.50 -22.21
C SER A 142 6.28 24.47 -20.99
N TYR A 143 7.60 24.58 -21.23
CA TYR A 143 8.67 24.61 -20.23
C TYR A 143 8.54 25.83 -19.30
N ASN A 144 7.47 25.89 -18.51
CA ASN A 144 7.20 26.92 -17.54
C ASN A 144 6.59 26.28 -16.29
N VAL A 145 7.03 26.77 -15.13
CA VAL A 145 6.58 26.39 -13.79
C VAL A 145 5.05 26.42 -13.66
N GLY A 146 4.37 27.36 -14.32
CA GLY A 146 2.91 27.41 -14.32
C GLY A 146 2.25 26.14 -14.88
N ASN A 147 2.84 25.53 -15.90
CA ASN A 147 2.32 24.30 -16.50
C ASN A 147 2.62 23.09 -15.61
N ALA A 148 3.79 23.04 -14.98
CA ALA A 148 4.14 22.00 -14.01
C ALA A 148 3.19 21.99 -12.80
N ILE A 149 2.81 23.17 -12.29
CA ILE A 149 1.84 23.31 -11.18
C ILE A 149 0.47 22.76 -11.58
N VAL A 150 -0.02 23.17 -12.76
CA VAL A 150 -1.31 22.69 -13.28
C VAL A 150 -1.27 21.18 -13.49
N PHE A 151 -0.18 20.66 -14.04
CA PHE A 151 0.03 19.23 -14.22
C PHE A 151 -0.02 18.48 -12.88
N ALA A 152 0.76 18.90 -11.87
CA ALA A 152 0.78 18.28 -10.55
C ALA A 152 -0.61 18.31 -9.89
N PHE A 153 -1.34 19.41 -10.04
CA PHE A 153 -2.70 19.55 -9.54
C PHE A 153 -3.67 18.57 -10.23
N ILE A 154 -3.62 18.47 -11.57
CA ILE A 154 -4.44 17.51 -12.33
C ILE A 154 -4.09 16.07 -11.94
N GLN A 155 -2.81 15.74 -11.83
CA GLN A 155 -2.37 14.39 -11.44
C GLN A 155 -2.87 14.00 -10.05
N ALA A 156 -2.84 14.93 -9.09
CA ALA A 156 -3.41 14.71 -7.76
C ALA A 156 -4.91 14.38 -7.82
N LEU A 157 -5.68 15.15 -8.60
CA LEU A 157 -7.12 14.91 -8.75
C LEU A 157 -7.43 13.62 -9.52
N THR A 158 -6.64 13.29 -10.55
CA THR A 158 -6.74 12.03 -11.30
C THR A 158 -6.47 10.84 -10.39
N PHE A 159 -5.44 10.93 -9.53
CA PHE A 159 -5.15 9.88 -8.54
C PHE A 159 -6.33 9.66 -7.59
N VAL A 160 -6.88 10.75 -7.02
CA VAL A 160 -8.02 10.67 -6.10
C VAL A 160 -9.25 10.07 -6.80
N SER A 161 -9.49 10.46 -8.04
CA SER A 161 -10.56 9.89 -8.87
C SER A 161 -10.36 8.39 -9.08
N GLY A 162 -9.12 7.95 -9.36
CA GLY A 162 -8.76 6.53 -9.46
C GLY A 162 -9.03 5.75 -8.18
N ILE A 163 -8.60 6.27 -7.03
CA ILE A 163 -8.89 5.66 -5.71
C ILE A 163 -10.39 5.54 -5.47
N GLN A 164 -11.15 6.58 -5.81
CA GLN A 164 -12.59 6.58 -5.62
C GLN A 164 -13.30 5.56 -6.51
N ILE A 165 -12.88 5.44 -7.78
CA ILE A 165 -13.36 4.41 -8.70
C ILE A 165 -13.06 3.02 -8.15
N ILE A 166 -11.84 2.78 -7.64
CA ILE A 166 -11.46 1.50 -7.01
C ILE A 166 -12.35 1.22 -5.79
N MET A 167 -12.52 2.17 -4.89
CA MET A 167 -13.33 1.97 -3.68
C MET A 167 -14.80 1.67 -4.02
N PHE A 168 -15.38 2.34 -5.00
CA PHE A 168 -16.74 2.05 -5.47
C PHE A 168 -16.84 0.68 -6.14
N GLY A 169 -15.92 0.39 -7.08
CA GLY A 169 -15.91 -0.88 -7.81
C GLY A 169 -15.72 -2.07 -6.89
N VAL A 170 -14.79 -1.98 -5.93
CA VAL A 170 -14.54 -3.03 -4.95
C VAL A 170 -15.75 -3.23 -4.03
N LYS A 171 -16.39 -2.16 -3.56
CA LYS A 171 -17.58 -2.29 -2.71
C LYS A 171 -18.71 -3.01 -3.46
N MET A 172 -19.01 -2.59 -4.69
CA MET A 172 -20.01 -3.23 -5.55
C MET A 172 -19.67 -4.71 -5.80
N PHE A 173 -18.41 -5.00 -6.10
CA PHE A 173 -17.94 -6.36 -6.33
C PHE A 173 -18.11 -7.25 -5.08
N LEU A 174 -17.79 -6.75 -3.88
CA LEU A 174 -17.95 -7.51 -2.63
C LEU A 174 -19.41 -7.81 -2.30
N GLU A 175 -20.33 -6.92 -2.65
CA GLU A 175 -21.77 -7.10 -2.43
C GLU A 175 -22.31 -8.30 -3.22
N GLU A 176 -21.75 -8.60 -4.39
CA GLU A 176 -22.12 -9.77 -5.21
C GLU A 176 -21.25 -11.01 -4.91
N LEU A 177 -19.95 -10.81 -4.66
CA LEU A 177 -19.01 -11.92 -4.39
C LEU A 177 -19.39 -12.66 -3.11
N VAL A 178 -19.74 -11.94 -2.04
CA VAL A 178 -19.99 -12.56 -0.73
C VAL A 178 -21.21 -13.50 -0.75
N PRO A 179 -22.37 -13.12 -1.31
CA PRO A 179 -23.48 -14.05 -1.54
C PRO A 179 -23.11 -15.20 -2.48
N ALA A 180 -22.42 -14.93 -3.59
CA ALA A 180 -22.03 -15.97 -4.55
C ALA A 180 -21.11 -17.03 -3.92
N PHE A 181 -20.15 -16.60 -3.10
CA PHE A 181 -19.21 -17.50 -2.43
C PHE A 181 -19.86 -18.33 -1.31
N ALA A 182 -21.01 -17.91 -0.77
CA ALA A 182 -21.72 -18.68 0.25
C ALA A 182 -22.14 -20.07 -0.28
N GLY A 183 -22.44 -20.20 -1.58
CA GLY A 183 -22.70 -21.51 -2.20
C GLY A 183 -21.47 -22.44 -2.16
N ILE A 184 -20.29 -21.91 -2.44
CA ILE A 184 -19.02 -22.66 -2.37
C ILE A 184 -18.73 -23.06 -0.91
N ALA A 185 -18.88 -22.12 0.01
CA ALA A 185 -18.62 -22.31 1.43
C ALA A 185 -19.57 -23.29 2.13
N THR A 186 -20.73 -23.59 1.52
CA THR A 186 -21.71 -24.54 2.06
C THR A 186 -21.64 -25.91 1.38
N LYS A 187 -21.38 -25.97 0.06
CA LYS A 187 -21.41 -27.23 -0.71
C LYS A 187 -20.04 -27.83 -0.99
N LEU A 188 -19.04 -27.02 -1.35
CA LEU A 188 -17.76 -27.54 -1.86
C LEU A 188 -16.70 -27.59 -0.76
N ILE A 189 -16.45 -26.46 -0.08
CA ILE A 189 -15.43 -26.35 0.97
C ILE A 189 -16.10 -25.75 2.21
N LYS A 190 -16.57 -26.61 3.12
CA LYS A 190 -17.36 -26.20 4.27
C LYS A 190 -16.60 -25.21 5.16
N GLY A 191 -17.17 -24.02 5.35
CA GLY A 191 -16.60 -22.97 6.19
C GLY A 191 -15.45 -22.19 5.54
N SER A 192 -15.23 -22.36 4.23
CA SER A 192 -14.27 -21.54 3.49
C SER A 192 -14.69 -20.07 3.48
N LYS A 193 -13.70 -19.19 3.32
CA LYS A 193 -13.87 -17.74 3.23
C LYS A 193 -13.30 -17.28 1.90
N ALA A 194 -13.90 -16.25 1.31
CA ALA A 194 -13.37 -15.68 0.08
C ALA A 194 -12.08 -14.90 0.42
N GLY A 195 -10.95 -15.36 -0.12
CA GLY A 195 -9.72 -14.57 -0.13
C GLY A 195 -9.88 -13.45 -1.16
N VAL A 196 -9.80 -12.21 -0.73
CA VAL A 196 -9.98 -11.02 -1.57
C VAL A 196 -8.78 -10.10 -1.49
N GLU A 197 -8.63 -9.29 -2.53
CA GLU A 197 -7.58 -8.30 -2.64
C GLU A 197 -7.63 -7.25 -1.51
N VAL A 198 -6.48 -6.64 -1.23
CA VAL A 198 -6.29 -5.78 -0.04
C VAL A 198 -7.17 -4.53 -0.02
N GLN A 199 -7.61 -4.05 -1.18
CA GLN A 199 -8.48 -2.87 -1.32
C GLN A 199 -9.90 -3.14 -0.86
N ALA A 200 -10.30 -4.41 -0.70
CA ALA A 200 -11.56 -4.80 -0.09
C ALA A 200 -11.77 -4.20 1.31
N PHE A 201 -10.66 -3.86 1.99
CA PHE A 201 -10.68 -3.31 3.33
C PHE A 201 -10.61 -1.78 3.36
N TRP A 202 -10.27 -1.13 2.24
CA TRP A 202 -10.11 0.33 2.19
C TRP A 202 -11.39 1.11 2.49
N PRO A 203 -12.58 0.71 2.01
CA PRO A 203 -13.82 1.42 2.33
C PRO A 203 -14.12 1.50 3.83
N ALA A 204 -13.52 0.62 4.66
CA ALA A 204 -13.72 0.63 6.11
C ALA A 204 -12.94 1.73 6.84
N ALA A 205 -11.81 2.19 6.30
CA ALA A 205 -11.05 3.33 6.84
C ALA A 205 -10.26 4.06 5.74
N PRO A 206 -10.94 4.82 4.87
CA PRO A 206 -10.30 5.43 3.70
C PRO A 206 -9.22 6.47 4.03
N ASN A 207 -9.40 7.27 5.10
CA ASN A 207 -8.38 8.24 5.52
C ASN A 207 -7.15 7.51 6.06
N ALA A 208 -7.33 6.37 6.74
CA ALA A 208 -6.22 5.54 7.19
C ALA A 208 -5.38 5.03 6.02
N THR A 209 -6.02 4.56 4.93
CA THR A 209 -5.31 4.03 3.75
C THR A 209 -4.24 5.00 3.23
N ILE A 210 -4.55 6.29 3.21
CA ILE A 210 -3.65 7.28 2.59
C ILE A 210 -2.59 7.76 3.57
N LEU A 211 -2.95 7.89 4.85
CA LEU A 211 -1.96 8.06 5.90
C LEU A 211 -0.96 6.89 5.94
N GLY A 212 -1.45 5.67 5.73
CA GLY A 212 -0.64 4.46 5.68
C GLY A 212 0.28 4.41 4.47
N MET A 213 -0.19 4.81 3.29
CA MET A 213 0.65 4.96 2.11
C MET A 213 1.84 5.87 2.41
N LEU A 214 1.60 7.05 2.99
CA LEU A 214 2.65 8.02 3.30
C LEU A 214 3.62 7.50 4.36
N SER A 215 3.08 6.87 5.40
CA SER A 215 3.88 6.32 6.47
C SER A 215 4.76 5.16 5.97
N SER A 216 4.19 4.27 5.15
CA SER A 216 4.93 3.17 4.51
C SER A 216 5.98 3.67 3.53
N PHE A 217 5.63 4.62 2.67
CA PHE A 217 6.58 5.25 1.74
C PHE A 217 7.73 5.93 2.48
N SER A 218 7.44 6.59 3.60
CA SER A 218 8.48 7.18 4.46
C SER A 218 9.41 6.12 5.04
N GLY A 219 8.86 4.97 5.48
CA GLY A 219 9.67 3.81 5.88
C GLY A 219 10.57 3.30 4.75
N GLY A 220 10.03 3.19 3.53
CA GLY A 220 10.78 2.80 2.34
C GLY A 220 11.90 3.79 1.98
N LEU A 221 11.66 5.09 2.11
CA LEU A 221 12.70 6.12 1.91
C LEU A 221 13.82 6.03 2.94
N VAL A 222 13.50 5.72 4.20
CA VAL A 222 14.51 5.49 5.24
C VAL A 222 15.38 4.28 4.88
N THR A 223 14.76 3.17 4.49
CA THR A 223 15.49 1.97 4.06
C THR A 223 16.34 2.24 2.82
N PHE A 224 15.80 2.95 1.83
CA PHE A 224 16.56 3.37 0.66
C PHE A 224 17.78 4.22 1.03
N GLY A 225 17.62 5.18 1.96
CA GLY A 225 18.73 6.02 2.43
C GLY A 225 19.80 5.20 3.16
N ILE A 226 19.41 4.28 4.03
CA ILE A 226 20.33 3.38 4.75
C ILE A 226 21.09 2.49 3.77
N LEU A 227 20.37 1.84 2.84
CA LEU A 227 20.98 0.96 1.83
C LEU A 227 21.92 1.74 0.90
N SER A 228 21.55 2.95 0.49
CA SER A 228 22.40 3.83 -0.31
C SER A 228 23.67 4.21 0.45
N ALA A 229 23.54 4.61 1.71
CA ALA A 229 24.69 4.97 2.54
C ALA A 229 25.67 3.78 2.69
N ILE A 230 25.16 2.57 2.95
CA ILE A 230 25.98 1.36 3.02
C ILE A 230 26.61 1.07 1.65
N HIS A 231 25.83 1.09 0.58
CA HIS A 231 26.27 0.75 -0.78
C HIS A 231 27.45 1.63 -1.24
N PHE A 232 27.41 2.93 -0.94
CA PHE A 232 28.47 3.87 -1.30
C PHE A 232 29.63 3.93 -0.28
N SER A 233 29.49 3.32 0.89
CA SER A 233 30.53 3.31 1.94
C SER A 233 31.41 2.05 1.94
N VAL A 234 31.06 1.03 1.15
CA VAL A 234 31.76 -0.26 1.10
C VAL A 234 32.33 -0.53 -0.29
N ASP A 235 33.32 -1.42 -0.37
CA ASP A 235 33.89 -1.86 -1.65
C ASP A 235 32.84 -2.49 -2.57
N VAL A 236 33.04 -2.36 -3.88
CA VAL A 236 32.14 -2.86 -4.93
C VAL A 236 31.81 -4.35 -4.78
N SER A 237 32.74 -5.16 -4.26
CA SER A 237 32.54 -6.58 -3.99
C SER A 237 31.52 -6.86 -2.88
N THR A 238 31.39 -5.95 -1.91
CA THR A 238 30.46 -6.01 -0.77
C THR A 238 29.16 -5.27 -1.08
N ALA A 239 29.22 -4.17 -1.84
CA ALA A 239 28.07 -3.36 -2.24
C ALA A 239 27.00 -4.18 -2.98
N ARG A 240 27.40 -5.23 -3.70
CA ARG A 240 26.49 -6.16 -4.40
C ARG A 240 25.48 -6.87 -3.49
N TYR A 241 25.77 -6.98 -2.19
CA TYR A 241 24.87 -7.61 -1.21
C TYR A 241 23.85 -6.64 -0.62
N PHE A 242 23.99 -5.33 -0.90
CA PHE A 242 23.09 -4.27 -0.48
C PHE A 242 22.44 -3.64 -1.72
N PRO A 243 21.46 -4.32 -2.35
CA PRO A 243 20.79 -3.77 -3.51
C PRO A 243 20.01 -2.50 -3.09
N MET A 244 20.19 -1.43 -3.85
CA MET A 244 19.37 -0.23 -3.68
C MET A 244 17.98 -0.49 -4.24
N VAL A 245 16.97 -0.47 -3.36
CA VAL A 245 15.56 -0.65 -3.73
C VAL A 245 14.92 0.73 -3.80
N LEU A 246 14.50 1.13 -5.00
CA LEU A 246 13.77 2.38 -5.18
C LEU A 246 12.35 2.22 -4.62
N PRO A 247 11.92 3.05 -3.65
CA PRO A 247 10.58 2.95 -3.09
C PRO A 247 9.55 3.42 -4.12
N GLU A 248 8.62 2.55 -4.47
CA GLU A 248 7.55 2.83 -5.42
C GLU A 248 6.24 3.17 -4.70
N LEU A 249 5.54 4.22 -5.13
CA LEU A 249 4.29 4.65 -4.49
C LEU A 249 3.18 3.58 -4.55
N PHE A 250 3.15 2.77 -5.61
CA PHE A 250 2.08 1.79 -5.83
C PHE A 250 2.10 0.63 -4.81
N PRO A 251 3.22 -0.09 -4.58
CA PRO A 251 3.32 -1.07 -3.49
C PRO A 251 3.04 -0.48 -2.10
N HIS A 252 3.54 0.73 -1.82
CA HIS A 252 3.31 1.40 -0.54
C HIS A 252 1.85 1.83 -0.36
N LEU A 253 1.13 2.18 -1.43
CA LEU A 253 -0.31 2.42 -1.37
C LEU A 253 -1.07 1.13 -1.07
N PHE A 254 -0.74 0.04 -1.76
CA PHE A 254 -1.48 -1.22 -1.66
C PHE A 254 -1.32 -1.86 -0.30
N ILE A 255 -0.07 -2.17 0.07
CA ILE A 255 0.21 -2.86 1.33
C ILE A 255 0.27 -1.89 2.50
N GLY A 256 0.92 -0.74 2.34
CA GLY A 256 1.01 0.28 3.40
C GLY A 256 -0.36 0.86 3.74
N GLY A 257 -1.20 1.11 2.74
CA GLY A 257 -2.57 1.56 2.97
C GLY A 257 -3.42 0.53 3.70
N THR A 258 -3.38 -0.74 3.31
CA THR A 258 -4.13 -1.78 4.03
C THR A 258 -3.55 -2.07 5.41
N ALA A 259 -2.23 -2.04 5.57
CA ALA A 259 -1.58 -2.11 6.88
C ALA A 259 -2.08 -1.00 7.80
N ALA A 260 -2.36 0.21 7.29
CA ALA A 260 -2.93 1.29 8.08
C ALA A 260 -4.34 0.98 8.52
N VAL A 261 -5.21 0.46 7.63
CA VAL A 261 -6.57 0.06 8.00
C VAL A 261 -6.53 -0.96 9.15
N PHE A 262 -5.60 -1.92 9.06
CA PHE A 262 -5.41 -2.96 10.09
C PHE A 262 -4.85 -2.41 11.41
N GLY A 263 -3.86 -1.53 11.35
CA GLY A 263 -3.28 -0.86 12.52
C GLY A 263 -4.26 0.12 13.18
N ASN A 264 -5.03 0.87 12.39
CA ASN A 264 -5.98 1.87 12.83
C ASN A 264 -7.11 1.27 13.67
N LYS A 265 -7.59 0.05 13.31
CA LYS A 265 -8.76 -0.56 13.95
C LYS A 265 -8.63 -0.69 15.48
N ASN A 266 -7.44 -1.00 15.99
CA ASN A 266 -7.19 -1.06 17.45
C ASN A 266 -6.24 0.06 17.90
N GLY A 267 -5.26 0.45 17.08
CA GLY A 267 -4.21 1.39 17.44
C GLY A 267 -4.51 2.86 17.15
N GLY A 268 -5.67 3.15 16.56
CA GLY A 268 -6.03 4.49 16.11
C GLY A 268 -5.00 5.09 15.15
N ILE A 269 -4.86 6.42 15.18
CA ILE A 269 -3.92 7.16 14.31
C ILE A 269 -2.48 6.65 14.44
N MET A 270 -2.03 6.35 15.66
CA MET A 270 -0.66 5.86 15.87
C MET A 270 -0.46 4.46 15.27
N GLY A 271 -1.48 3.60 15.30
CA GLY A 271 -1.47 2.31 14.60
C GLY A 271 -1.46 2.47 13.09
N ALA A 272 -2.19 3.47 12.57
CA ALA A 272 -2.20 3.83 11.15
C ALA A 272 -0.85 4.40 10.66
N ILE A 273 -0.01 4.92 11.57
CA ILE A 273 1.32 5.44 11.25
C ILE A 273 2.38 4.34 11.44
N PHE A 274 2.55 3.83 12.66
CA PHE A 274 3.66 2.92 12.96
C PHE A 274 3.55 1.56 12.27
N GLY A 275 2.34 1.03 12.12
CA GLY A 275 2.14 -0.25 11.42
C GLY A 275 2.69 -0.18 9.99
N PRO A 276 2.16 0.71 9.13
CA PRO A 276 2.65 0.87 7.76
C PRO A 276 4.10 1.29 7.65
N PHE A 277 4.61 2.14 8.56
CA PHE A 277 6.01 2.54 8.57
C PHE A 277 6.94 1.32 8.69
N ILE A 278 6.67 0.44 9.67
CA ILE A 278 7.47 -0.77 9.87
C ILE A 278 7.38 -1.70 8.66
N ILE A 279 6.20 -1.83 8.07
CA ILE A 279 6.01 -2.65 6.86
C ILE A 279 6.68 -2.04 5.62
N GLY A 280 6.76 -0.72 5.52
CA GLY A 280 7.48 -0.06 4.43
C GLY A 280 9.00 -0.05 4.62
N PHE A 281 9.45 -0.07 5.88
CA PHE A 281 10.86 -0.16 6.23
C PHE A 281 11.44 -1.56 6.00
N ALA A 282 10.68 -2.60 6.36
CA ALA A 282 11.07 -4.00 6.23
C ALA A 282 11.01 -4.50 4.80
#